data_AF-A0A8J7QPZ3-F1
#
_entry.id   AF-A0A8J7QPZ3-F1
#
_cell.length_a   1.000
_cell.length_b   1.000
_cell.length_c   1.000
_cell.angle_alpha   90.00
_cell.angle_beta   90.00
_cell.angle_gamma   90.00
#
_symmetry.space_group_name_H-M   'P 1'
#
loop_
_entity.id
_entity.type
_entity.pdbx_description
1 polymer ?
#
loop_
_entity_poly.entity_id
_entity_poly.type
_entity_poly.pdbx_seq_one_letter_code
_entity_poly.pdbx_strand_id
1 'polypeptide(L)'
;MTRIGIVHFRTGEMDGVSLEIEKYVVVLRKLGHEVYLCAGRSGSPQDVFIIPELDFDHPGVRFIRSHAFDRCGDFGNEKTVTDEKGLAQAIERLKGVIQEGFHRFLEEKRIDLLAVHNLCSLPLNLPATLALLDVVRDRRIPVLAHHHDFYWEKEGYRPAWALVRKLLRTCYPPTDPGIKHIVINSLAQARLQLLGLTASIIPNVFDFDRELRRDSFNARLPEILDLSPAHVVFLQATRVVPRKGIELAVDLVSLMSTKRFAPALQRYVRRRGGQGSARPILLLPNQV
;
A
#
# COMPACT_ATOMS: atom_id res chain seq x y z
N MET A 1 9.56 -19.47 20.25
CA MET A 1 9.68 -18.07 19.82
C MET A 1 10.08 -18.09 18.36
N THR A 2 9.28 -17.48 17.49
CA THR A 2 9.49 -17.50 16.02
C THR A 2 10.04 -16.15 15.59
N ARG A 3 10.99 -16.16 14.65
CA ARG A 3 11.57 -14.98 14.01
C ARG A 3 10.83 -14.70 12.71
N ILE A 4 10.05 -13.61 12.70
CA ILE A 4 9.18 -13.25 11.59
C ILE A 4 9.80 -12.09 10.81
N GLY A 5 10.02 -12.32 9.51
CA GLY A 5 10.46 -11.28 8.59
C GLY A 5 9.27 -10.67 7.86
N ILE A 6 8.94 -9.41 8.16
CA ILE A 6 7.92 -8.68 7.39
C ILE A 6 8.59 -8.01 6.19
N VAL A 7 8.10 -8.31 4.99
CA VAL A 7 8.66 -7.82 3.72
C VAL A 7 7.64 -6.95 3.00
N HIS A 8 8.04 -5.74 2.62
CA HIS A 8 7.25 -4.85 1.76
C HIS A 8 8.18 -4.04 0.82
N PHE A 9 7.63 -3.37 -0.20
CA PHE A 9 8.45 -2.55 -1.10
C PHE A 9 9.11 -1.37 -0.37
N ARG A 10 8.39 -0.77 0.59
CA ARG A 10 8.83 0.34 1.44
C ARG A 10 8.14 0.24 2.80
N THR A 11 8.67 0.87 3.84
CA THR A 11 8.05 0.88 5.18
C THR A 11 8.18 2.25 5.83
N GLY A 12 7.43 2.51 6.91
CA GLY A 12 7.57 3.74 7.69
C GLY A 12 7.13 5.02 6.95
N GLU A 13 6.29 4.86 5.92
CA GLU A 13 5.72 5.96 5.15
C GLU A 13 4.26 6.19 5.57
N MET A 14 3.67 7.32 5.17
CA MET A 14 2.27 7.65 5.45
C MET A 14 1.26 6.91 4.55
N ASP A 15 1.67 5.82 3.89
CA ASP A 15 0.75 4.99 3.11
C ASP A 15 0.07 3.91 3.96
N GLY A 16 -1.12 3.48 3.50
CA GLY A 16 -1.97 2.58 4.27
C GLY A 16 -1.28 1.27 4.65
N VAL A 17 -0.46 0.70 3.76
CA VAL A 17 0.19 -0.60 4.03
C VAL A 17 1.30 -0.45 5.06
N SER A 18 2.09 0.63 5.00
CA SER A 18 3.10 0.94 6.02
C SER A 18 2.48 1.08 7.42
N LEU A 19 1.35 1.78 7.54
CA LEU A 19 0.62 1.91 8.81
C LEU A 19 0.07 0.57 9.33
N GLU A 20 -0.38 -0.32 8.45
CA GLU A 20 -0.80 -1.66 8.85
C GLU A 20 0.39 -2.53 9.29
N ILE A 21 1.54 -2.44 8.60
CA ILE A 21 2.76 -3.17 8.98
C ILE A 21 3.17 -2.80 10.41
N GLU A 22 3.13 -1.53 10.79
CA GLU A 22 3.44 -1.09 12.16
C GLU A 22 2.52 -1.74 13.21
N LYS A 23 1.22 -1.86 12.92
CA LYS A 23 0.27 -2.56 13.80
C LYS A 23 0.60 -4.05 13.92
N TYR A 24 0.92 -4.70 12.79
CA TYR A 24 1.35 -6.10 12.78
C TYR A 24 2.62 -6.33 13.61
N VAL A 25 3.60 -5.42 13.52
CA VAL A 25 4.82 -5.49 14.33
C VAL A 25 4.47 -5.47 15.83
N VAL A 26 3.59 -4.56 16.26
CA VAL A 26 3.16 -4.47 17.66
C VAL A 26 2.45 -5.75 18.11
N VAL A 27 1.49 -6.24 17.33
CA VAL A 27 0.71 -7.44 17.68
C VAL A 27 1.60 -8.68 17.75
N LEU A 28 2.44 -8.92 16.75
CA LEU A 28 3.33 -10.09 16.70
C LEU A 28 4.35 -10.08 17.85
N ARG A 29 4.89 -8.92 18.21
CA ARG A 29 5.76 -8.77 19.38
C ARG A 29 5.01 -9.04 20.69
N LYS A 30 3.77 -8.56 20.84
CA LYS A 30 2.91 -8.86 22.00
C LYS A 30 2.59 -10.36 22.13
N LEU A 31 2.53 -11.08 21.02
CA LEU A 31 2.39 -12.54 20.98
C LEU A 31 3.71 -13.30 21.29
N GLY A 32 4.81 -12.60 21.56
CA GLY A 32 6.09 -13.19 21.94
C GLY A 32 7.00 -13.59 20.78
N HIS A 33 6.77 -13.06 19.57
CA HIS A 33 7.63 -13.29 18.41
C HIS A 33 8.72 -12.20 18.27
N GLU A 34 9.86 -12.56 17.65
CA GLU A 34 10.83 -11.58 17.18
C GLU A 34 10.42 -11.11 15.79
N VAL A 35 10.40 -9.80 15.54
CA VAL A 35 9.93 -9.23 14.27
C VAL A 35 10.99 -8.34 13.66
N TYR A 36 11.37 -8.67 12.43
CA TYR A 36 12.35 -7.95 11.62
C TYR A 36 11.68 -7.42 10.35
N LEU A 37 12.02 -6.20 9.96
CA LEU A 37 11.50 -5.56 8.76
C LEU A 37 12.51 -5.67 7.62
N CYS A 38 12.04 -5.89 6.40
CA CYS A 38 12.83 -5.83 5.18
C CYS A 38 12.08 -5.03 4.11
N ALA A 39 12.76 -4.05 3.52
CA ALA A 39 12.17 -3.17 2.52
C ALA A 39 13.23 -2.52 1.61
N GLY A 40 12.80 -1.85 0.53
CA GLY A 40 13.72 -1.09 -0.32
C GLY A 40 14.06 0.29 0.20
N ARG A 41 13.17 0.86 1.02
CA ARG A 41 13.38 2.11 1.76
C ARG A 41 12.56 2.10 3.03
N SER A 42 12.98 2.89 4.01
CA SER A 42 12.18 3.14 5.21
C SER A 42 12.17 4.62 5.57
N GLY A 43 10.98 5.14 5.87
CA GLY A 43 10.81 6.44 6.54
C GLY A 43 10.82 6.35 8.06
N SER A 44 10.93 5.14 8.62
CA SER A 44 10.91 4.90 10.07
C SER A 44 12.32 4.85 10.65
N PRO A 45 12.54 5.33 11.89
CA PRO A 45 13.82 5.19 12.60
C PRO A 45 14.08 3.75 13.11
N GLN A 46 13.18 2.79 12.87
CA GLN A 46 13.37 1.39 13.27
C GLN A 46 14.48 0.72 12.46
N ASP A 47 15.13 -0.30 13.04
CA ASP A 47 16.09 -1.14 12.31
C ASP A 47 15.37 -1.94 11.21
N VAL A 48 15.55 -1.52 9.96
CA VAL A 48 14.99 -2.16 8.77
C VAL A 48 16.14 -2.68 7.91
N PHE A 49 16.06 -3.94 7.50
CA PHE A 49 17.00 -4.51 6.55
C PHE A 49 16.70 -3.99 5.14
N ILE A 50 17.60 -3.17 4.60
CA ILE A 50 17.40 -2.50 3.32
C ILE A 50 17.96 -3.34 2.16
N ILE A 51 17.08 -3.64 1.19
CA ILE A 51 17.44 -4.15 -0.15
C ILE A 51 16.96 -3.11 -1.15
N PRO A 52 17.79 -2.13 -1.56
CA PRO A 52 17.36 -0.95 -2.33
C PRO A 52 16.50 -1.27 -3.55
N GLU A 53 16.79 -2.39 -4.21
CA GLU A 53 16.11 -2.88 -5.41
C GLU A 53 14.68 -3.38 -5.14
N LEU A 54 14.24 -3.51 -3.88
CA LEU A 54 12.84 -3.74 -3.54
C LEU A 54 11.98 -2.48 -3.71
N ASP A 55 12.57 -1.29 -3.64
CA ASP A 55 11.83 -0.05 -3.80
C ASP A 55 11.27 0.01 -5.22
N PHE A 56 9.97 0.21 -5.35
CA PHE A 56 9.34 0.33 -6.66
C PHE A 56 9.74 1.62 -7.38
N ASP A 57 10.37 2.58 -6.69
CA ASP A 57 11.01 3.75 -7.27
C ASP A 57 12.50 3.52 -7.59
N HIS A 58 13.06 2.35 -7.37
CA HIS A 58 14.43 2.05 -7.81
C HIS A 58 14.54 2.19 -9.35
N PRO A 59 15.60 2.83 -9.90
CA PRO A 59 15.70 3.10 -11.34
C PRO A 59 15.53 1.87 -12.23
N GLY A 60 16.15 0.74 -11.85
CA GLY A 60 16.01 -0.53 -12.56
C GLY A 60 14.59 -1.10 -12.52
N VAL A 61 13.87 -0.91 -11.40
CA VAL A 61 12.48 -1.35 -11.25
C VAL A 61 11.55 -0.50 -12.09
N ARG A 62 11.72 0.83 -12.08
CA ARG A 62 10.95 1.75 -12.93
C ARG A 62 11.15 1.44 -14.40
N PHE A 63 12.39 1.18 -14.81
CA PHE A 63 12.73 0.77 -16.16
C PHE A 63 11.98 -0.51 -16.57
N ILE A 64 12.04 -1.56 -15.76
CA ILE A 64 11.32 -2.81 -16.04
C ILE A 64 9.81 -2.58 -16.10
N ARG A 65 9.26 -1.85 -15.12
CA ARG A 65 7.81 -1.60 -15.03
C ARG A 65 7.29 -0.80 -16.21
N SER A 66 7.99 0.23 -16.68
CA SER A 66 7.56 1.05 -17.82
C SER A 66 7.58 0.29 -19.15
N HIS A 67 8.37 -0.79 -19.26
CA HIS A 67 8.43 -1.64 -20.45
C HIS A 67 7.56 -2.89 -20.32
N ALA A 68 7.17 -3.31 -19.12
CA ALA A 68 6.39 -4.52 -18.89
C ALA A 68 4.88 -4.35 -19.17
N PHE A 69 4.35 -3.13 -18.99
CA PHE A 69 2.93 -2.83 -19.12
C PHE A 69 2.66 -1.81 -20.23
N ASP A 70 1.49 -1.89 -20.85
CA ASP A 70 1.05 -0.95 -21.88
C ASP A 70 1.02 0.49 -21.34
N ARG A 71 1.21 1.46 -22.24
CA ARG A 71 1.30 2.92 -21.99
C ARG A 71 0.07 3.60 -21.35
N CYS A 72 -0.86 2.84 -20.76
CA CYS A 72 -2.03 3.37 -20.08
C CYS A 72 -1.69 3.67 -18.60
N GLY A 73 -0.89 4.72 -18.38
CA GLY A 73 -0.52 5.22 -17.06
C GLY A 73 0.71 6.13 -17.10
N ASP A 74 0.89 6.97 -16.07
CA ASP A 74 1.97 7.97 -15.87
C ASP A 74 3.40 7.36 -15.74
N PHE A 75 3.75 6.39 -16.56
CA PHE A 75 5.05 5.73 -16.55
C PHE A 75 5.90 6.34 -17.68
N GLY A 76 6.86 7.18 -17.27
CA GLY A 76 7.68 8.04 -18.14
C GLY A 76 8.27 7.42 -19.41
N ASN A 77 8.50 8.30 -20.39
CA ASN A 77 8.78 8.01 -21.80
C ASN A 77 10.27 7.75 -22.12
N GLU A 78 10.95 6.82 -21.45
CA GLU A 78 12.29 6.40 -21.89
C GLU A 78 12.28 4.94 -22.34
N LYS A 79 12.39 4.75 -23.66
CA LYS A 79 12.44 3.45 -24.33
C LYS A 79 13.88 3.05 -24.59
N THR A 80 14.39 2.09 -23.83
CA THR A 80 15.68 1.43 -24.13
C THR A 80 15.56 -0.08 -24.27
N VAL A 81 14.41 -0.69 -23.94
CA VAL A 81 14.11 -2.08 -24.32
C VAL A 81 13.38 -2.11 -25.65
N THR A 82 13.94 -2.82 -26.63
CA THR A 82 13.39 -2.96 -27.98
C THR A 82 12.57 -4.25 -28.18
N ASP A 83 12.73 -5.27 -27.33
CA ASP A 83 12.04 -6.57 -27.45
C ASP A 83 11.80 -7.29 -26.10
N GLU A 84 11.02 -8.38 -26.14
CA GLU A 84 10.70 -9.21 -24.96
C GLU A 84 11.95 -9.84 -24.31
N LYS A 85 12.99 -10.14 -25.11
CA LYS A 85 14.22 -10.76 -24.64
C LYS A 85 15.05 -9.81 -23.78
N GLY A 86 15.17 -8.55 -24.18
CA GLY A 86 15.82 -7.51 -23.39
C GLY A 86 15.10 -7.27 -22.06
N LEU A 87 13.76 -7.29 -22.06
CA LEU A 87 12.98 -7.22 -20.82
C LEU A 87 13.25 -8.40 -19.90
N ALA A 88 13.27 -9.62 -20.44
CA ALA A 88 13.58 -10.83 -19.67
C ALA A 88 14.98 -10.75 -19.02
N GLN A 89 15.98 -10.31 -19.78
CA GLN A 89 17.35 -10.14 -19.27
C GLN A 89 17.44 -9.08 -18.17
N ALA A 90 16.71 -7.96 -18.31
CA ALA A 90 16.64 -6.94 -17.27
C ALA A 90 15.99 -7.47 -16.00
N ILE A 91 14.90 -8.24 -16.13
CA ILE A 91 14.22 -8.90 -15.02
C ILE A 91 15.16 -9.86 -14.29
N GLU A 92 15.81 -10.79 -15.00
CA GLU A 92 16.71 -11.77 -14.39
C GLU A 92 17.92 -11.13 -13.71
N ARG A 93 18.49 -10.08 -14.30
CA ARG A 93 19.61 -9.34 -13.69
C ARG A 93 19.20 -8.73 -12.34
N LEU A 94 18.09 -8.00 -12.31
CA LEU A 94 17.65 -7.32 -11.09
C LEU A 94 17.16 -8.33 -10.04
N LYS A 95 16.54 -9.42 -10.50
CA LYS A 95 16.12 -10.54 -9.65
C LYS A 95 17.32 -11.14 -8.91
N GLY A 96 18.44 -11.40 -9.59
CA GLY A 96 19.65 -11.95 -8.96
C GLY A 96 20.15 -11.11 -7.78
N VAL A 97 20.22 -9.78 -7.96
CA VAL A 97 20.61 -8.84 -6.89
C VAL A 97 19.64 -8.91 -5.71
N ILE A 98 18.33 -8.95 -5.97
CA ILE A 98 17.31 -9.04 -4.91
C ILE A 98 17.37 -10.40 -4.19
N GLN A 99 17.65 -11.50 -4.91
CA GLN A 99 17.81 -12.83 -4.33
C GLN A 99 18.96 -12.87 -3.32
N GLU A 100 20.11 -12.31 -3.67
CA GLU A 100 21.26 -12.18 -2.75
C GLU A 100 20.87 -11.40 -1.49
N GLY A 101 20.14 -10.29 -1.67
CA GLY A 101 19.60 -9.50 -0.55
C GLY A 101 18.67 -10.31 0.35
N PHE A 102 17.77 -11.09 -0.21
CA PHE A 102 16.89 -11.97 0.56
C PHE A 102 17.65 -13.07 1.29
N HIS A 103 18.62 -13.72 0.66
CA HIS A 103 19.45 -14.73 1.34
C HIS A 103 20.16 -14.15 2.55
N ARG A 104 20.78 -12.97 2.40
CA ARG A 104 21.39 -12.26 3.53
C ARG A 104 20.39 -11.92 4.63
N PHE A 105 19.22 -11.38 4.28
CA PHE A 105 18.19 -11.07 5.26
C PHE A 105 17.77 -12.30 6.08
N LEU A 106 17.53 -13.42 5.40
CA LEU A 106 17.13 -14.67 6.03
C LEU A 106 18.22 -15.23 6.94
N GLU A 107 19.49 -15.16 6.52
CA GLU A 107 20.64 -15.69 7.25
C GLU A 107 21.03 -14.83 8.46
N GLU A 108 21.20 -13.52 8.24
CA GLU A 108 21.64 -12.58 9.26
C GLU A 108 20.61 -12.45 10.40
N LYS A 109 19.31 -12.44 10.05
CA LYS A 109 18.23 -12.32 11.06
C LYS A 109 17.68 -13.67 11.52
N ARG A 110 18.08 -14.79 10.88
CA ARG A 110 17.62 -16.16 11.15
C ARG A 110 16.09 -16.27 11.08
N ILE A 111 15.52 -15.86 9.95
CA ILE A 111 14.06 -15.77 9.79
C ILE A 111 13.46 -17.17 9.63
N ASP A 112 12.41 -17.46 10.42
CA ASP A 112 11.68 -18.73 10.42
C ASP A 112 10.41 -18.67 9.55
N LEU A 113 9.82 -17.47 9.40
CA LEU A 113 8.57 -17.23 8.68
C LEU A 113 8.59 -15.85 8.02
N LEU A 114 8.14 -15.75 6.78
CA LEU A 114 7.95 -14.47 6.09
C LEU A 114 6.49 -14.02 6.14
N ALA A 115 6.27 -12.75 6.45
CA ALA A 115 4.99 -12.07 6.27
C ALA A 115 5.15 -11.04 5.15
N VAL A 116 4.60 -11.34 3.97
CA VAL A 116 4.87 -10.61 2.74
C VAL A 116 3.67 -9.73 2.41
N HIS A 117 3.86 -8.42 2.43
CA HIS A 117 2.80 -7.45 2.14
C HIS A 117 2.88 -7.00 0.68
N ASN A 118 1.83 -7.29 -0.10
CA ASN A 118 1.61 -6.84 -1.48
C ASN A 118 2.64 -7.22 -2.57
N LEU A 119 3.82 -7.75 -2.24
CA LEU A 119 4.78 -8.22 -3.26
C LEU A 119 4.16 -9.31 -4.16
N CYS A 120 3.25 -10.12 -3.61
CA CYS A 120 2.60 -11.20 -4.32
C CYS A 120 1.22 -10.82 -4.91
N SER A 121 0.80 -9.56 -4.85
CA SER A 121 -0.50 -9.12 -5.41
C SER A 121 -0.39 -7.92 -6.35
N LEU A 122 0.64 -7.09 -6.19
CA LEU A 122 0.93 -5.94 -7.03
C LEU A 122 2.25 -6.10 -7.77
N PRO A 123 2.26 -6.09 -9.11
CA PRO A 123 3.46 -6.23 -9.92
C PRO A 123 4.22 -4.89 -10.03
N LEU A 124 4.37 -4.18 -8.91
CA LEU A 124 5.15 -2.95 -8.83
C LEU A 124 6.64 -3.21 -9.07
N ASN A 125 7.10 -4.42 -8.75
CA ASN A 125 8.47 -4.89 -8.89
C ASN A 125 8.48 -6.38 -9.26
N LEU A 126 8.37 -6.67 -10.57
CA LEU A 126 8.35 -8.06 -11.08
C LEU A 126 9.57 -8.88 -10.61
N PRO A 127 10.81 -8.35 -10.67
CA PRO A 127 11.99 -9.06 -10.18
C PRO A 127 11.93 -9.42 -8.70
N ALA A 128 11.40 -8.54 -7.84
CA ALA A 128 11.31 -8.81 -6.41
C ALA A 128 10.42 -10.00 -6.09
N THR A 129 9.27 -10.11 -6.75
CA THR A 129 8.36 -11.25 -6.53
C THR A 129 8.97 -12.54 -7.04
N LEU A 130 9.66 -12.52 -8.18
CA LEU A 130 10.37 -13.70 -8.69
C LEU A 130 11.49 -14.13 -7.74
N ALA A 131 12.30 -13.18 -7.29
CA ALA A 131 13.37 -13.42 -6.34
C ALA A 131 12.85 -14.03 -5.05
N LEU A 132 11.78 -13.45 -4.49
CA LEU A 132 11.11 -13.95 -3.29
C LEU A 132 10.62 -15.40 -3.48
N LEU A 133 9.92 -15.70 -4.57
CA LEU A 133 9.36 -17.03 -4.80
C LEU A 133 10.46 -18.08 -4.96
N ASP A 134 11.53 -17.77 -5.68
CA ASP A 134 12.66 -18.70 -5.83
C ASP A 134 13.34 -18.95 -4.48
N VAL A 135 13.63 -17.90 -3.69
CA VAL A 135 14.20 -18.05 -2.35
C VAL A 135 13.27 -18.86 -1.44
N VAL A 136 11.96 -18.64 -1.51
CA VAL A 136 10.96 -19.37 -0.74
C VAL A 136 10.95 -20.85 -1.07
N ARG A 137 11.03 -21.19 -2.37
CA ARG A 137 11.08 -22.58 -2.84
C ARG A 137 12.38 -23.27 -2.41
N ASP A 138 13.51 -22.59 -2.60
CA ASP A 138 14.84 -23.12 -2.31
C ASP A 138 15.05 -23.37 -0.82
N ARG A 139 14.62 -22.42 0.02
CA ARG A 139 14.75 -22.51 1.48
C ARG A 139 13.58 -23.23 2.15
N ARG A 140 12.48 -23.48 1.44
CA ARG A 140 11.21 -24.02 1.97
C ARG A 140 10.69 -23.24 3.18
N ILE A 141 10.89 -21.93 3.18
CA ILE A 141 10.45 -21.07 4.27
C ILE A 141 8.93 -20.83 4.19
N PRO A 142 8.17 -20.97 5.29
CA PRO A 142 6.74 -20.72 5.27
C PRO A 142 6.44 -19.21 5.11
N VAL A 143 5.39 -18.90 4.34
CA VAL A 143 5.01 -17.52 4.01
C VAL A 143 3.54 -17.25 4.35
N LEU A 144 3.29 -16.10 4.96
CA LEU A 144 1.99 -15.44 5.04
C LEU A 144 1.97 -14.29 4.03
N ALA A 145 1.33 -14.49 2.89
CA ALA A 145 1.19 -13.45 1.87
C ALA A 145 -0.07 -12.63 2.15
N HIS A 146 0.12 -11.40 2.64
CA HIS A 146 -0.94 -10.48 3.00
C HIS A 146 -1.21 -9.47 1.87
N HIS A 147 -2.38 -9.58 1.26
CA HIS A 147 -2.82 -8.80 0.11
C HIS A 147 -3.82 -7.72 0.55
N HIS A 148 -3.40 -6.47 0.46
CA HIS A 148 -4.23 -5.29 0.76
C HIS A 148 -5.06 -4.86 -0.46
N ASP A 149 -4.55 -5.18 -1.64
CA ASP A 149 -5.15 -4.92 -2.93
C ASP A 149 -4.51 -5.85 -3.98
N PHE A 150 -5.14 -5.93 -5.15
CA PHE A 150 -4.65 -6.74 -6.27
C PHE A 150 -4.50 -5.92 -7.55
N TYR A 151 -3.63 -6.39 -8.44
CA TYR A 151 -3.35 -5.67 -9.69
C TYR A 151 -4.58 -5.53 -10.59
N TRP A 152 -5.52 -6.48 -10.56
CA TRP A 152 -6.76 -6.42 -11.36
C TRP A 152 -7.78 -5.41 -10.83
N GLU A 153 -7.55 -4.83 -9.66
CA GLU A 153 -8.38 -3.76 -9.08
C GLU A 153 -7.87 -2.36 -9.50
N LYS A 154 -6.79 -2.32 -10.27
CA LYS A 154 -6.08 -1.09 -10.65
C LYS A 154 -5.98 -0.99 -12.16
N GLU A 155 -6.07 0.23 -12.64
CA GLU A 155 -5.72 0.55 -14.02
C GLU A 155 -4.19 0.54 -14.19
N GLY A 156 -3.73 0.29 -15.42
CA GLY A 156 -2.31 0.36 -15.78
C GLY A 156 -1.50 -0.93 -15.70
N TYR A 157 -2.07 -2.06 -15.31
CA TYR A 157 -1.39 -3.37 -15.31
C TYR A 157 -1.78 -4.26 -16.51
N ARG A 158 -1.88 -3.66 -17.70
CA ARG A 158 -2.10 -4.41 -18.95
C ARG A 158 -0.76 -4.91 -19.47
N PRO A 159 -0.50 -6.23 -19.52
CA PRO A 159 0.83 -6.74 -19.89
C PRO A 159 1.10 -6.55 -21.39
N ALA A 160 2.20 -5.85 -21.71
CA ALA A 160 2.64 -5.59 -23.09
C ALA A 160 3.25 -6.83 -23.75
N TRP A 161 3.74 -7.78 -22.94
CA TRP A 161 4.51 -8.94 -23.39
C TRP A 161 3.89 -10.26 -22.91
N ALA A 162 4.10 -11.34 -23.67
CA ALA A 162 3.63 -12.68 -23.32
C ALA A 162 4.31 -13.18 -22.04
N LEU A 163 5.59 -12.85 -21.86
CA LEU A 163 6.36 -13.07 -20.63
C LEU A 163 5.64 -12.47 -19.42
N VAL A 164 5.31 -11.18 -19.47
CA VAL A 164 4.68 -10.48 -18.34
C VAL A 164 3.29 -11.05 -18.06
N ARG A 165 2.53 -11.38 -19.09
CA ARG A 165 1.23 -12.06 -18.95
C ARG A 165 1.36 -13.42 -18.24
N LYS A 166 2.39 -14.20 -18.58
CA LYS A 166 2.70 -15.46 -17.92
C LYS A 166 3.07 -15.23 -16.45
N LEU A 167 3.90 -14.23 -16.15
CA LEU A 167 4.29 -13.88 -14.78
C LEU A 167 3.08 -13.50 -13.93
N LEU A 168 2.20 -12.61 -14.41
CA LEU A 168 0.99 -12.24 -13.69
C LEU A 168 0.12 -13.45 -13.35
N ARG A 169 -0.06 -14.38 -14.29
CA ARG A 169 -0.87 -15.59 -14.08
C ARG A 169 -0.25 -16.57 -13.07
N THR A 170 1.08 -16.58 -12.93
CA THR A 170 1.79 -17.63 -12.17
C THR A 170 2.36 -17.14 -10.84
N CYS A 171 2.51 -15.83 -10.66
CA CYS A 171 3.15 -15.24 -9.49
C CYS A 171 2.25 -14.25 -8.73
N TYR A 172 1.07 -13.88 -9.26
CA TYR A 172 0.23 -12.81 -8.71
C TYR A 172 -1.25 -13.23 -8.59
N PRO A 173 -1.64 -13.92 -7.52
CA PRO A 173 -0.80 -14.47 -6.45
C PRO A 173 -0.19 -15.84 -6.80
N PRO A 174 0.89 -16.26 -6.10
CA PRO A 174 1.49 -17.58 -6.26
C PRO A 174 0.58 -18.69 -5.72
N THR A 175 0.74 -19.92 -6.21
CA THR A 175 -0.01 -21.11 -5.77
C THR A 175 0.85 -22.10 -4.97
N ASP A 176 2.05 -21.67 -4.57
CA ASP A 176 3.02 -22.50 -3.84
C ASP A 176 2.43 -23.01 -2.50
N PRO A 177 2.48 -24.32 -2.20
CA PRO A 177 1.85 -24.90 -1.00
C PRO A 177 2.34 -24.33 0.35
N GLY A 178 3.56 -23.78 0.38
CA GLY A 178 4.14 -23.14 1.56
C GLY A 178 3.63 -21.71 1.83
N ILE A 179 2.78 -21.18 0.95
CA ILE A 179 2.26 -19.81 1.03
C ILE A 179 0.79 -19.86 1.45
N LYS A 180 0.47 -19.20 2.56
CA LYS A 180 -0.92 -18.95 2.98
C LYS A 180 -1.31 -17.52 2.63
N HIS A 181 -2.49 -17.35 2.06
CA HIS A 181 -2.99 -16.03 1.66
C HIS A 181 -3.84 -15.40 2.78
N ILE A 182 -3.62 -14.12 3.00
CA ILE A 182 -4.41 -13.27 3.88
C ILE A 182 -4.93 -12.11 3.03
N VAL A 183 -6.21 -11.78 3.17
CA VAL A 183 -6.87 -10.67 2.47
C VAL A 183 -7.63 -9.80 3.46
N ILE A 184 -7.87 -8.54 3.09
CA ILE A 184 -8.49 -7.58 4.02
C ILE A 184 -10.03 -7.55 3.97
N ASN A 185 -10.65 -8.24 3.00
CA ASN A 185 -12.10 -8.26 2.84
C ASN A 185 -12.61 -9.52 2.15
N SER A 186 -13.93 -9.76 2.26
CA SER A 186 -14.60 -10.94 1.68
C SER A 186 -14.67 -10.94 0.16
N LEU A 187 -14.68 -9.76 -0.49
CA LEU A 187 -14.67 -9.67 -1.95
C LEU A 187 -13.36 -10.22 -2.53
N ALA A 188 -12.23 -9.85 -1.94
CA ALA A 188 -10.91 -10.37 -2.28
C ALA A 188 -10.81 -11.87 -1.98
N GLN A 189 -11.37 -12.34 -0.86
CA GLN A 189 -11.40 -13.77 -0.52
C GLN A 189 -12.18 -14.57 -1.57
N ALA A 190 -13.39 -14.12 -1.93
CA ALA A 190 -14.19 -14.76 -2.96
C ALA A 190 -13.48 -14.76 -4.32
N ARG A 191 -12.76 -13.68 -4.65
CA ARG A 191 -11.97 -13.60 -5.87
C ARG A 191 -10.82 -14.62 -5.89
N LEU A 192 -10.12 -14.81 -4.78
CA LEU A 192 -9.09 -15.86 -4.67
C LEU A 192 -9.68 -17.26 -4.76
N GLN A 193 -10.86 -17.49 -4.19
CA GLN A 193 -11.56 -18.77 -4.28
C GLN A 193 -11.88 -19.15 -5.73
N LEU A 194 -12.29 -18.18 -6.56
CA LEU A 194 -12.50 -18.40 -8.00
C LEU A 194 -11.20 -18.76 -8.76
N LEU A 195 -10.03 -18.41 -8.20
CA LEU A 195 -8.72 -18.81 -8.70
C LEU A 195 -8.23 -20.14 -8.09
N GLY A 196 -9.05 -20.82 -7.29
CA GLY A 196 -8.70 -22.06 -6.61
C GLY A 196 -7.83 -21.87 -5.36
N LEU A 197 -7.74 -20.64 -4.84
CA LEU A 197 -6.94 -20.30 -3.67
C LEU A 197 -7.80 -20.06 -2.43
N THR A 198 -7.31 -20.54 -1.29
CA THR A 198 -7.93 -20.27 0.01
C THR A 198 -7.21 -19.11 0.69
N ALA A 199 -7.97 -18.25 1.36
CA ALA A 199 -7.42 -17.11 2.09
C ALA A 199 -8.17 -16.88 3.40
N SER A 200 -7.44 -16.41 4.42
CA SER A 200 -8.03 -15.91 5.66
C SER A 200 -8.32 -14.41 5.54
N ILE A 201 -9.42 -13.95 6.14
CA ILE A 201 -9.72 -12.51 6.18
C ILE A 201 -9.13 -11.94 7.47
N ILE A 202 -8.23 -10.97 7.35
CA ILE A 202 -7.80 -10.11 8.45
C ILE A 202 -7.98 -8.66 7.99
N PRO A 203 -9.03 -7.95 8.45
CA PRO A 203 -9.28 -6.58 8.00
C PRO A 203 -8.24 -5.62 8.55
N ASN A 204 -8.07 -4.49 7.86
CA ASN A 204 -7.34 -3.35 8.40
C ASN A 204 -8.16 -2.74 9.55
N VAL A 205 -7.50 -2.42 10.66
CA VAL A 205 -8.17 -1.97 11.90
C VAL A 205 -7.66 -0.62 12.37
N PHE A 206 -8.51 0.15 13.02
CA PHE A 206 -8.10 1.34 13.77
C PHE A 206 -7.97 1.00 15.25
N ASP A 207 -6.95 1.56 15.89
CA ASP A 207 -6.84 1.57 17.34
C ASP A 207 -7.66 2.73 17.89
N PHE A 208 -8.85 2.42 18.39
CA PHE A 208 -9.78 3.41 18.96
C PHE A 208 -9.46 3.73 20.43
N ASP A 209 -8.58 2.98 21.07
CA ASP A 209 -8.17 3.21 22.47
C ASP A 209 -7.03 4.25 22.56
N ARG A 210 -6.45 4.62 21.41
CA ARG A 210 -5.44 5.68 21.34
C ARG A 210 -6.04 7.03 21.72
N GLU A 211 -5.51 7.62 22.79
CA GLU A 211 -5.94 8.93 23.27
C GLU A 211 -5.68 10.04 22.23
N LEU A 212 -6.74 10.74 21.80
CA LEU A 212 -6.64 11.89 20.91
C LEU A 212 -6.19 13.11 21.70
N ARG A 213 -4.90 13.46 21.62
CA ARG A 213 -4.34 14.61 22.34
C ARG A 213 -4.27 15.84 21.46
N ARG A 214 -4.70 16.98 22.01
CA ARG A 214 -4.44 18.29 21.41
C ARG A 214 -2.99 18.69 21.75
N ASP A 215 -2.18 18.94 20.73
CA ASP A 215 -0.77 19.36 20.88
C ASP A 215 -0.53 20.72 20.20
N SER A 216 0.70 21.21 20.26
CA SER A 216 1.07 22.52 19.68
C SER A 216 0.89 22.58 18.16
N PHE A 217 0.95 21.43 17.47
CA PHE A 217 0.74 21.36 16.03
C PHE A 217 -0.76 21.40 15.70
N ASN A 218 -1.54 20.46 16.23
CA ASN A 218 -2.94 20.34 15.88
C ASN A 218 -3.80 21.47 16.48
N ALA A 219 -3.35 22.13 17.56
CA ALA A 219 -4.03 23.30 18.11
C ALA A 219 -4.05 24.49 17.14
N ARG A 220 -3.08 24.57 16.23
CA ARG A 220 -2.93 25.63 15.23
C ARG A 220 -3.56 25.28 13.88
N LEU A 221 -4.02 24.05 13.68
CA LEU A 221 -4.65 23.65 12.41
C LEU A 221 -5.80 24.59 11.98
N PRO A 222 -6.70 25.05 12.87
CA PRO A 222 -7.72 25.99 12.45
C PRO A 222 -7.15 27.31 11.91
N GLU A 223 -6.08 27.83 12.51
CA GLU A 223 -5.41 29.06 12.05
C GLU A 223 -4.69 28.82 10.72
N ILE A 224 -3.92 27.73 10.61
CA ILE A 224 -3.17 27.36 9.40
C ILE A 224 -4.10 27.17 8.20
N LEU A 225 -5.28 26.61 8.43
CA LEU A 225 -6.26 26.28 7.39
C LEU A 225 -7.34 27.37 7.20
N ASP A 226 -7.22 28.53 7.84
CA ASP A 226 -8.21 29.61 7.83
C ASP A 226 -9.64 29.13 8.17
N LEU A 227 -9.75 28.27 9.19
CA LEU A 227 -11.00 27.70 9.67
C LEU A 227 -11.55 28.49 10.86
N SER A 228 -12.79 28.98 10.71
CA SER A 228 -13.54 29.61 11.79
C SER A 228 -14.52 28.63 12.44
N PRO A 229 -14.99 28.89 13.68
CA PRO A 229 -16.07 28.13 14.30
C PRO A 229 -17.40 28.12 13.53
N ALA A 230 -17.57 29.02 12.55
CA ALA A 230 -18.72 29.06 11.64
C ALA A 230 -18.61 28.06 10.47
N HIS A 231 -17.42 27.49 10.26
CA HIS A 231 -17.18 26.57 9.16
C HIS A 231 -17.65 25.15 9.52
N VAL A 232 -18.34 24.51 8.57
CA VAL A 232 -18.69 23.09 8.63
C VAL A 232 -17.75 22.34 7.71
N VAL A 233 -16.76 21.68 8.30
CA VAL A 233 -15.70 21.00 7.55
C VAL A 233 -16.16 19.62 7.10
N PHE A 234 -16.14 19.40 5.79
CA PHE A 234 -16.24 18.10 5.14
C PHE A 234 -14.83 17.63 4.82
N LEU A 235 -14.35 16.60 5.52
CA LEU A 235 -12.99 16.09 5.36
C LEU A 235 -13.00 14.90 4.39
N GLN A 236 -12.24 15.00 3.30
CA GLN A 236 -11.93 13.89 2.40
C GLN A 236 -10.42 13.62 2.45
N ALA A 237 -9.99 12.83 3.43
CA ALA A 237 -8.58 12.49 3.68
C ALA A 237 -8.07 11.38 2.74
N THR A 238 -8.26 11.55 1.43
CA THR A 238 -7.82 10.58 0.40
C THR A 238 -6.97 11.26 -0.67
N ARG A 239 -6.06 10.52 -1.30
CA ARG A 239 -5.32 11.01 -2.47
C ARG A 239 -6.28 11.48 -3.57
N VAL A 240 -5.93 12.58 -4.25
CA VAL A 240 -6.72 13.13 -5.36
C VAL A 240 -6.41 12.32 -6.62
N VAL A 241 -7.17 11.24 -6.83
CA VAL A 241 -7.09 10.36 -8.01
C VAL A 241 -8.51 9.97 -8.44
N PRO A 242 -8.77 9.68 -9.73
CA PRO A 242 -10.13 9.50 -10.26
C PRO A 242 -10.99 8.51 -9.46
N ARG A 243 -10.45 7.33 -9.15
CA ARG A 243 -11.16 6.28 -8.38
C ARG A 243 -11.55 6.66 -6.94
N LYS A 244 -11.14 7.83 -6.43
CA LYS A 244 -11.50 8.33 -5.10
C LYS A 244 -12.72 9.25 -5.12
N GLY A 245 -13.28 9.55 -6.30
CA GLY A 245 -14.57 10.22 -6.42
C GLY A 245 -14.57 11.61 -5.78
N ILE A 246 -13.48 12.37 -5.91
CA ILE A 246 -13.35 13.70 -5.27
C ILE A 246 -14.39 14.66 -5.81
N GLU A 247 -14.75 14.52 -7.08
CA GLU A 247 -15.83 15.22 -7.76
C GLU A 247 -17.18 15.08 -7.03
N LEU A 248 -17.49 13.90 -6.48
CA LEU A 248 -18.72 13.68 -5.72
C LEU A 248 -18.71 14.45 -4.38
N ALA A 249 -17.55 14.58 -3.75
CA ALA A 249 -17.40 15.39 -2.54
C ALA A 249 -17.58 16.89 -2.83
N VAL A 250 -17.08 17.36 -3.98
CA VAL A 250 -17.28 18.73 -4.47
C VAL A 250 -18.76 18.99 -4.74
N ASP A 251 -19.43 18.10 -5.47
CA ASP A 251 -20.86 18.21 -5.78
C ASP A 251 -21.72 18.23 -4.51
N LEU A 252 -21.40 17.36 -3.55
CA LEU A 252 -22.06 17.33 -2.25
C LEU A 252 -21.90 18.66 -1.50
N VAL A 253 -20.67 19.19 -1.42
CA VAL A 253 -20.41 20.45 -0.69
C VAL A 253 -21.04 21.65 -1.40
N SER A 254 -21.08 21.65 -2.74
CA SER A 254 -21.81 22.63 -3.54
C SER A 254 -23.31 22.58 -3.25
N LEU A 255 -23.91 21.39 -3.22
CA LEU A 255 -25.31 21.20 -2.86
C LEU A 255 -25.60 21.67 -1.42
N MET A 256 -24.72 21.35 -0.47
CA MET A 256 -24.84 21.78 0.93
C MET A 256 -24.73 23.30 1.09
N SER A 257 -24.08 23.99 0.15
CA SER A 257 -23.96 25.46 0.13
C SER A 257 -25.25 26.17 -0.30
N THR A 258 -26.27 25.44 -0.77
CA THR A 258 -27.54 26.03 -1.20
C THR A 258 -28.43 26.44 -0.02
N LYS A 259 -29.38 27.36 -0.27
CA LYS A 259 -30.36 27.84 0.73
C LYS A 259 -31.17 26.71 1.38
N ARG A 260 -31.34 25.59 0.67
CA ARG A 260 -32.05 24.40 1.16
C ARG A 260 -31.44 23.85 2.45
N PHE A 261 -30.11 23.84 2.58
CA PHE A 261 -29.41 23.24 3.73
C PHE A 261 -28.91 24.25 4.75
N ALA A 262 -28.96 25.56 4.43
CA ALA A 262 -28.53 26.63 5.33
C ALA A 262 -29.15 26.54 6.75
N PRO A 263 -30.45 26.25 6.96
CA PRO A 263 -30.99 26.11 8.31
C PRO A 263 -30.38 24.95 9.10
N ALA A 264 -30.09 23.83 8.44
CA ALA A 264 -29.50 22.65 9.07
C ALA A 264 -28.04 22.90 9.46
N LEU A 265 -27.25 23.50 8.55
CA LEU A 265 -25.86 23.88 8.81
C LEU A 265 -25.76 24.92 9.92
N GLN A 266 -26.63 25.94 9.92
CA GLN A 266 -26.65 26.96 10.96
C GLN A 266 -26.96 26.37 12.34
N ARG A 267 -27.90 25.43 12.42
CA ARG A 267 -28.21 24.70 13.66
C ARG A 267 -27.02 23.87 14.14
N TYR A 268 -26.27 23.23 13.24
CA TYR A 268 -25.07 22.48 13.58
C TYR A 268 -23.97 23.37 14.16
N VAL A 269 -23.68 24.51 13.51
CA VAL A 269 -22.70 25.50 13.98
C VAL A 269 -23.05 26.03 15.37
N ARG A 270 -24.31 26.43 15.59
CA ARG A 270 -24.77 26.94 16.89
C ARG A 270 -24.63 25.91 18.02
N ARG A 271 -24.93 24.63 17.76
CA ARG A 271 -24.76 23.55 18.75
C ARG A 271 -23.30 23.37 19.19
N ARG A 272 -22.34 23.75 18.36
CA ARG A 272 -20.90 23.70 18.66
C ARG A 272 -20.35 25.03 19.20
N GLY A 273 -21.22 25.99 19.53
CA GLY A 273 -20.82 27.30 20.04
C GLY A 273 -20.27 28.27 18.98
N GLY A 274 -20.37 27.94 17.69
CA GLY A 274 -19.95 28.83 16.62
C GLY A 274 -20.93 30.00 16.43
N GLN A 275 -20.38 31.18 16.13
CA GLN A 275 -21.12 32.39 15.79
C GLN A 275 -20.91 32.75 14.31
N GLY A 276 -21.89 33.41 13.68
CA GLY A 276 -21.82 33.80 12.25
C GLY A 276 -22.60 32.85 11.32
N SER A 277 -22.53 33.15 10.02
CA SER A 277 -23.21 32.39 8.98
C SER A 277 -22.50 31.06 8.72
N ALA A 278 -23.22 29.95 8.80
CA ALA A 278 -22.63 28.65 8.54
C ALA A 278 -22.13 28.53 7.09
N ARG A 279 -20.87 28.13 6.94
CA ARG A 279 -20.24 27.94 5.63
C ARG A 279 -19.67 26.51 5.52
N PRO A 280 -20.15 25.68 4.60
CA PRO A 280 -19.54 24.38 4.36
C PRO A 280 -18.19 24.56 3.65
N ILE A 281 -17.20 23.76 4.03
CA ILE A 281 -15.86 23.76 3.42
C ILE A 281 -15.45 22.32 3.14
N LEU A 282 -14.98 22.05 1.93
CA LEU A 282 -14.31 20.80 1.59
C LEU A 282 -12.82 20.91 1.91
N LEU A 283 -12.34 20.11 2.86
CA LEU A 283 -10.92 20.01 3.17
C LEU A 283 -10.32 18.78 2.48
N LEU A 284 -9.37 19.03 1.58
CA LEU A 284 -8.56 18.03 0.88
C LEU A 284 -7.11 18.11 1.39
N PRO A 285 -6.71 17.32 2.40
CA PRO A 285 -5.42 17.49 3.07
C PRO A 285 -4.20 17.29 2.16
N ASN A 286 -4.37 16.57 1.05
CA ASN A 286 -3.30 16.32 0.07
C ASN A 286 -3.10 17.47 -0.95
N GLN A 287 -3.76 18.61 -0.74
CA GLN A 287 -3.67 19.80 -1.60
C GLN A 287 -3.26 21.06 -0.81
N VAL A 288 -3.02 20.91 0.51
CA VAL A 288 -2.63 22.00 1.42
C VAL A 288 -1.16 21.88 1.76
#